data_AF-T1GNH7-F1
#
_entry.id   AF-T1GNH7-F1
#
_cell.length_a   1.000
_cell.length_b   1.000
_cell.length_c   1.000
_cell.angle_alpha   90.00
_cell.angle_beta   90.00
_cell.angle_gamma   90.00
#
_symmetry.space_group_name_H-M   'P 1'
#
loop_
_entity.id
_entity.type
_entity.pdbx_description
1 polymer ?
#
loop_
_entity_poly.entity_id
_entity_poly.type
_entity_poly.pdbx_seq_one_letter_code
_entity_poly.pdbx_strand_id
1 'polypeptide(L)'
;MDHVHSAPTRQQQFLFHSNSPLRNALKNYKQIIENDTGLREHFIQGDLWKRKLTFFQKDDIVLPFFWFADGYGINNPLGTKSASIESTYFVFPTLNRSQALQNILSAAFIKSKDLKRFGTERCLIHLVKEFNRLSCEGIDFNINDSKVNVKFQLGLLLGDNMGINTYFNLNSHSSNYFCRFCKLSSRETQCSIREDPNSLRTIENYLIEAEDKNSSTSAVKDNSVCNQIQNFHVTENMHVDEMHDWLEGYFDLQMLNNRINTFSYGSREIGNRSTHEITSNHLNSKKLKMTARQMWCFNLAELIARLNSNFISLFQDNLKPKFHYLTHYPRIIKESGPPRFYSSLRFESKHVFNKEYCNSITSRKNILLSLCIKSQLNFAYYLKFTPKLKKISWKKNHKIKSNYKILDEQSLQSLKIVNFNGTEYKISNYIPGAQKNNNQFLFEIKEIVISSEENVYIIANKIGKLVLDSQYNCHQVLETPTETVFMNINNFSLPIDTHKVNCSTYIFHLKPMEKLNFNIQKKWIQPLYTL
;
A
#
# COMPACT_ATOMS: atom_id res chain seq x y z
N MET A 1 -20.67 13.49 14.82
CA MET A 1 -20.16 14.00 13.54
C MET A 1 -18.91 13.22 13.24
N ASP A 2 -18.78 12.67 12.03
CA ASP A 2 -17.72 11.71 11.69
C ASP A 2 -16.40 12.46 11.39
N HIS A 3 -15.43 12.38 12.29
CA HIS A 3 -14.17 13.17 12.21
C HIS A 3 -12.99 12.39 11.60
N VAL A 4 -13.03 11.05 11.69
CA VAL A 4 -12.04 10.14 11.12
C VAL A 4 -12.79 8.99 10.46
N HIS A 5 -12.55 8.75 9.18
CA HIS A 5 -13.02 7.54 8.52
C HIS A 5 -11.83 6.64 8.24
N SER A 6 -11.87 5.47 8.87
CA SER A 6 -10.83 4.47 8.76
C SER A 6 -11.31 3.33 7.86
N ALA A 7 -10.40 2.73 7.08
CA ALA A 7 -10.64 1.57 6.24
C ALA A 7 -9.91 0.28 6.72
N PRO A 8 -9.30 0.19 7.91
CA PRO A 8 -7.97 -0.41 8.06
C PRO A 8 -8.01 -1.94 8.11
N THR A 9 -8.98 -2.51 8.81
CA THR A 9 -8.87 -3.89 9.30
C THR A 9 -9.18 -4.95 8.25
N ARG A 10 -10.24 -4.72 7.46
CA ARG A 10 -10.69 -5.75 6.52
C ARG A 10 -9.91 -5.78 5.22
N GLN A 11 -9.32 -4.66 4.79
CA GLN A 11 -8.50 -4.65 3.57
C GLN A 11 -7.19 -5.42 3.76
N GLN A 12 -6.53 -5.26 4.91
CA GLN A 12 -5.31 -6.02 5.25
C GLN A 12 -5.58 -7.51 5.40
N GLN A 13 -6.63 -7.87 6.16
CA GLN A 13 -7.11 -9.25 6.24
C GLN A 13 -7.36 -9.79 4.84
N PHE A 14 -8.13 -9.09 4.00
CA PHE A 14 -8.48 -9.58 2.66
C PHE A 14 -7.32 -9.68 1.67
N LEU A 15 -6.33 -8.76 1.72
CA LEU A 15 -5.15 -8.85 0.85
C LEU A 15 -4.49 -10.21 1.03
N PHE A 16 -4.31 -10.62 2.29
CA PHE A 16 -3.63 -11.85 2.64
C PHE A 16 -4.55 -13.09 2.67
N HIS A 17 -5.88 -12.93 2.79
CA HIS A 17 -6.85 -14.04 2.67
C HIS A 17 -6.88 -14.66 1.27
N SER A 18 -6.45 -13.93 0.23
CA SER A 18 -6.28 -14.52 -1.10
C SER A 18 -5.12 -15.53 -1.17
N ASN A 19 -4.42 -15.78 -0.05
CA ASN A 19 -3.29 -16.69 0.17
C ASN A 19 -2.03 -16.40 -0.68
N SER A 20 -2.17 -15.87 -1.90
CA SER A 20 -1.07 -15.58 -2.82
C SER A 20 -0.18 -14.42 -2.36
N PRO A 21 -0.71 -13.23 -1.97
CA PRO A 21 0.12 -12.13 -1.48
C PRO A 21 0.88 -12.48 -0.20
N LEU A 22 0.27 -13.28 0.69
CA LEU A 22 0.90 -13.69 1.95
C LEU A 22 2.05 -14.66 1.68
N ARG A 23 1.81 -15.69 0.86
CA ARG A 23 2.85 -16.63 0.44
C ARG A 23 4.00 -15.92 -0.26
N ASN A 24 3.69 -14.94 -1.12
CA ASN A 24 4.72 -14.15 -1.79
C ASN A 24 5.51 -13.30 -0.80
N ALA A 25 4.84 -12.61 0.14
CA ALA A 25 5.51 -11.85 1.18
C ALA A 25 6.43 -12.72 2.04
N LEU A 26 5.96 -13.90 2.49
CA LEU A 26 6.74 -14.85 3.28
C LEU A 26 7.90 -15.44 2.48
N LYS A 27 7.68 -15.80 1.22
CA LYS A 27 8.73 -16.31 0.32
C LYS A 27 9.81 -15.26 0.11
N ASN A 28 9.41 -14.03 -0.20
CA ASN A 28 10.34 -12.90 -0.36
C ASN A 28 11.10 -12.62 0.93
N TYR A 29 10.42 -12.64 2.07
CA TYR A 29 11.07 -12.48 3.37
C TYR A 29 12.21 -13.49 3.55
N LYS A 30 11.92 -14.78 3.34
CA LYS A 30 12.93 -15.85 3.43
C LYS A 30 14.08 -15.62 2.45
N GLN A 31 13.77 -15.34 1.19
CA GLN A 31 14.79 -15.10 0.17
C GLN A 31 15.72 -13.92 0.50
N ILE A 32 15.19 -12.84 1.08
CA ILE A 32 15.99 -11.67 1.44
C ILE A 32 16.92 -11.99 2.63
N ILE A 33 16.46 -12.80 3.59
CA ILE A 33 17.26 -13.22 4.75
C ILE A 33 18.30 -14.27 4.36
N GLU A 34 17.95 -15.25 3.53
CA GLU A 34 18.86 -16.32 3.06
C GLU A 34 19.99 -15.78 2.16
N ASN A 35 19.72 -14.71 1.41
CA ASN A 35 20.71 -14.04 0.56
C ASN A 35 21.42 -12.86 1.26
N ASP A 36 21.44 -12.80 2.60
CA ASP A 36 22.14 -11.74 3.33
C ASP A 36 23.66 -11.88 3.13
N THR A 37 24.21 -11.12 2.19
CA THR A 37 25.65 -11.03 1.89
C THR A 37 26.39 -10.11 2.84
N GLY A 38 25.73 -9.62 3.90
CA GLY A 38 26.23 -8.54 4.76
C GLY A 38 25.93 -7.14 4.23
N LEU A 39 25.51 -7.01 2.97
CA LEU A 39 25.03 -5.76 2.37
C LEU A 39 23.58 -5.49 2.79
N ARG A 40 23.30 -4.29 3.30
CA ARG A 40 21.96 -3.83 3.69
C ARG A 40 21.17 -3.41 2.44
N GLU A 41 20.55 -4.37 1.77
CA GLU A 41 19.76 -4.14 0.55
C GLU A 41 18.27 -3.96 0.81
N HIS A 42 17.78 -4.28 2.01
CA HIS A 42 16.37 -4.20 2.36
C HIS A 42 16.15 -3.83 3.83
N PHE A 43 14.99 -3.25 4.14
CA PHE A 43 14.63 -2.87 5.51
C PHE A 43 14.74 -4.00 6.53
N ILE A 44 14.31 -5.22 6.15
CA ILE A 44 14.34 -6.37 7.06
C ILE A 44 15.76 -6.87 7.40
N GLN A 45 16.78 -6.44 6.66
CA GLN A 45 18.17 -6.72 6.97
C GLN A 45 18.77 -5.66 7.91
N GLY A 46 18.10 -4.52 8.06
CA GLY A 46 18.52 -3.39 8.88
C GLY A 46 18.53 -3.69 10.38
N ASP A 47 19.42 -2.99 11.10
CA ASP A 47 19.61 -3.21 12.54
C ASP A 47 18.35 -2.84 13.34
N LEU A 48 17.55 -1.87 12.87
CA LEU A 48 16.28 -1.50 13.49
C LEU A 48 15.27 -2.64 13.47
N TRP A 49 15.11 -3.31 12.33
CA TRP A 49 14.16 -4.43 12.23
C TRP A 49 14.61 -5.62 13.08
N LYS A 50 15.92 -5.91 13.11
CA LYS A 50 16.49 -6.96 13.97
C LYS A 50 16.20 -6.70 15.45
N ARG A 51 16.33 -5.46 15.92
CA ARG A 51 15.95 -5.08 17.30
C ARG A 51 14.44 -5.22 17.53
N LYS A 52 13.58 -4.87 16.57
CA LYS A 52 12.12 -5.07 16.73
C LYS A 52 11.75 -6.54 16.87
N LEU A 53 12.47 -7.45 16.21
CA LEU A 53 12.21 -8.89 16.30
C LEU A 53 12.53 -9.49 17.67
N THR A 54 13.38 -8.88 18.49
CA THR A 54 13.73 -9.43 19.82
C THR A 54 12.58 -9.41 20.81
N PHE A 55 11.52 -8.66 20.53
CA PHE A 55 10.30 -8.59 21.34
C PHE A 55 9.29 -9.70 21.02
N PHE A 56 9.56 -10.53 20.00
CA PHE A 56 8.72 -11.63 19.57
C PHE A 56 9.35 -12.98 19.93
N GLN A 57 8.54 -14.02 19.99
CA GLN A 57 9.05 -15.37 20.21
C GLN A 57 9.77 -15.87 18.95
N LYS A 58 10.74 -16.79 19.13
CA LYS A 58 11.56 -17.30 18.02
C LYS A 58 10.72 -17.97 16.91
N ASP A 59 9.59 -18.57 17.26
CA ASP A 59 8.70 -19.25 16.33
C ASP A 59 7.59 -18.34 15.77
N ASP A 60 7.51 -17.08 16.22
CA ASP A 60 6.54 -16.11 15.67
C ASP A 60 6.90 -15.76 14.23
N ILE A 61 5.89 -15.77 13.35
CA ILE A 61 6.01 -15.24 11.99
C ILE A 61 5.59 -13.77 12.02
N VAL A 62 6.58 -12.88 11.90
CA VAL A 62 6.35 -11.43 11.99
C VAL A 62 6.64 -10.77 10.64
N LEU A 63 5.67 -10.02 10.12
CA LEU A 63 5.83 -9.22 8.91
C LEU A 63 5.89 -7.72 9.24
N PRO A 64 6.85 -6.97 8.67
CA PRO A 64 6.87 -5.52 8.76
C PRO A 64 5.74 -4.92 7.90
N PHE A 65 5.22 -3.77 8.33
CA PHE A 65 4.52 -2.84 7.47
C PHE A 65 5.00 -1.41 7.71
N PHE A 66 4.86 -0.57 6.69
CA PHE A 66 5.11 0.86 6.77
C PHE A 66 3.79 1.61 6.80
N TRP A 67 3.73 2.65 7.64
CA TRP A 67 2.60 3.55 7.75
C TRP A 67 2.98 4.90 7.16
N PHE A 68 2.42 5.24 6.01
CA PHE A 68 2.61 6.56 5.41
C PHE A 68 1.52 7.51 5.89
N ALA A 69 1.86 8.77 6.15
CA ALA A 69 0.94 9.82 6.50
C ALA A 69 1.35 11.17 5.88
N ASP A 70 0.49 11.76 5.06
CA ASP A 70 0.68 13.10 4.52
C ASP A 70 -0.65 13.76 4.12
N GLY A 71 -0.61 15.08 4.02
CA GLY A 71 -1.74 15.96 3.75
C GLY A 71 -1.76 16.46 2.31
N TYR A 72 -2.95 16.56 1.74
CA TYR A 72 -3.13 17.21 0.44
C TYR A 72 -4.39 18.05 0.34
N GLY A 73 -4.26 19.15 -0.41
CA GLY A 73 -5.38 19.99 -0.80
C GLY A 73 -6.29 19.32 -1.81
N ILE A 74 -7.60 19.50 -1.63
CA ILE A 74 -8.63 19.23 -2.62
C ILE A 74 -9.20 20.58 -3.09
N ASN A 75 -9.30 20.73 -4.42
CA ASN A 75 -9.88 21.93 -5.01
C ASN A 75 -11.38 21.95 -4.77
N ASN A 76 -11.89 23.15 -4.48
CA ASN A 76 -13.31 23.42 -4.46
C ASN A 76 -13.67 24.14 -5.76
N PRO A 77 -14.17 23.43 -6.80
CA PRO A 77 -14.49 24.08 -8.07
C PRO A 77 -15.66 25.08 -7.97
N LEU A 78 -16.38 25.14 -6.84
CA LEU A 78 -17.54 26.00 -6.62
C LEU A 78 -17.33 27.06 -5.52
N GLY A 79 -16.11 27.22 -4.98
CA GLY A 79 -15.87 28.22 -3.94
C GLY A 79 -14.40 28.50 -3.64
N THR A 80 -14.13 29.64 -3.02
CA THR A 80 -12.76 30.14 -2.73
C THR A 80 -12.02 29.39 -1.63
N LYS A 81 -12.69 28.49 -0.90
CA LYS A 81 -12.09 27.73 0.21
C LYS A 81 -11.65 26.34 -0.25
N SER A 82 -10.33 26.14 -0.33
CA SER A 82 -9.73 24.81 -0.43
C SER A 82 -9.96 24.02 0.87
N ALA A 83 -10.24 22.73 0.74
CA ALA A 83 -10.23 21.81 1.88
C ALA A 83 -8.96 20.96 1.80
N SER A 84 -8.45 20.51 2.93
CA SER A 84 -7.26 19.64 2.98
C SER A 84 -7.59 18.37 3.74
N ILE A 85 -7.06 17.25 3.24
CA ILE A 85 -7.27 15.92 3.77
C ILE A 85 -5.89 15.33 4.07
N GLU A 86 -5.72 14.88 5.31
CA GLU A 86 -4.63 14.03 5.75
C GLU A 86 -5.00 12.59 5.39
N SER A 87 -4.21 11.96 4.54
CA SER A 87 -4.42 10.56 4.17
C SER A 87 -3.30 9.70 4.68
N THR A 88 -3.68 8.55 5.18
CA THR A 88 -2.76 7.55 5.68
C THR A 88 -2.85 6.29 4.83
N TYR A 89 -1.70 5.64 4.63
CA TYR A 89 -1.61 4.40 3.85
C TYR A 89 -0.75 3.36 4.54
N PHE A 90 -0.97 2.09 4.18
CA PHE A 90 -0.09 0.99 4.54
C PHE A 90 0.55 0.35 3.32
N VAL A 91 1.81 -0.04 3.49
CA VAL A 91 2.59 -0.81 2.53
C VAL A 91 3.34 -1.91 3.25
N PHE A 92 3.39 -3.10 2.66
CA PHE A 92 4.20 -4.21 3.16
C PHE A 92 5.50 -4.27 2.36
N PRO A 93 6.67 -3.93 2.94
CA PRO A 93 7.93 -3.88 2.19
C PRO A 93 8.34 -5.25 1.64
N THR A 94 7.86 -6.34 2.24
CA THR A 94 8.13 -7.72 1.81
C THR A 94 7.36 -8.15 0.57
N LEU A 95 6.36 -7.37 0.12
CA LEU A 95 5.65 -7.65 -1.14
C LEU A 95 6.53 -7.31 -2.35
N ASN A 96 6.41 -8.12 -3.41
CA ASN A 96 6.99 -7.77 -4.71
C ASN A 96 6.44 -6.44 -5.20
N ARG A 97 7.35 -5.52 -5.54
CA ARG A 97 7.00 -4.14 -5.91
C ARG A 97 6.08 -3.52 -4.84
N SER A 98 6.54 -3.52 -3.60
CA SER A 98 5.80 -3.05 -2.42
C SER A 98 5.13 -1.67 -2.63
N GLN A 99 5.81 -0.73 -3.28
CA GLN A 99 5.28 0.61 -3.58
C GLN A 99 4.49 0.71 -4.91
N ALA A 100 4.08 -0.40 -5.51
CA ALA A 100 3.14 -0.34 -6.63
C ALA A 100 1.79 0.20 -6.11
N LEU A 101 1.10 1.03 -6.90
CA LEU A 101 -0.11 1.74 -6.44
C LEU A 101 -1.23 0.83 -5.91
N GLN A 102 -1.31 -0.40 -6.42
CA GLN A 102 -2.22 -1.45 -5.97
C GLN A 102 -1.87 -2.04 -4.61
N ASN A 103 -0.59 -2.00 -4.22
CA ASN A 103 -0.06 -2.50 -2.95
C ASN A 103 -0.06 -1.40 -1.86
N ILE A 104 -0.32 -0.14 -2.24
CA ILE A 104 -0.54 0.97 -1.31
C ILE A 104 -2.02 0.95 -0.88
N LEU A 105 -2.26 0.48 0.34
CA LEU A 105 -3.59 0.32 0.91
C LEU A 105 -4.00 1.57 1.68
N SER A 106 -5.23 2.04 1.49
CA SER A 106 -5.77 3.17 2.26
C SER A 106 -6.02 2.76 3.71
N ALA A 107 -5.45 3.50 4.66
CA ALA A 107 -5.59 3.26 6.08
C ALA A 107 -6.74 4.09 6.66
N ALA A 108 -6.62 5.41 6.59
CA ALA A 108 -7.63 6.37 7.07
C ALA A 108 -7.52 7.71 6.34
N PHE A 109 -8.64 8.43 6.33
CA PHE A 109 -8.75 9.80 5.84
C PHE A 109 -9.24 10.70 6.96
N ILE A 110 -8.54 11.82 7.18
CA ILE A 110 -8.81 12.78 8.25
C ILE A 110 -8.86 14.17 7.62
N LYS A 111 -9.80 15.03 8.02
CA LYS A 111 -9.76 16.44 7.60
C LYS A 111 -8.60 17.12 8.31
N SER A 112 -7.75 17.86 7.59
CA SER A 112 -6.65 18.61 8.22
C SER A 112 -7.14 19.59 9.29
N LYS A 113 -8.35 20.14 9.14
CA LYS A 113 -9.00 21.00 10.16
C LYS A 113 -9.34 20.25 11.44
N ASP A 114 -9.75 18.99 11.32
CA ASP A 114 -10.13 18.17 12.47
C ASP A 114 -8.85 17.71 13.20
N LEU A 115 -7.80 17.32 12.46
CA LEU A 115 -6.49 17.00 13.06
C LEU A 115 -5.93 18.19 13.85
N LYS A 116 -6.03 19.41 13.31
CA LYS A 116 -5.62 20.64 14.02
C LYS A 116 -6.48 20.95 15.24
N ARG A 117 -7.78 20.66 15.20
CA ARG A 117 -8.73 20.99 16.27
C ARG A 117 -8.69 19.99 17.42
N PHE A 118 -8.57 18.70 17.11
CA PHE A 118 -8.72 17.62 18.09
C PHE A 118 -7.39 16.97 18.48
N GLY A 119 -6.31 17.28 17.75
CA GLY A 119 -4.98 16.72 17.98
C GLY A 119 -4.81 15.32 17.38
N THR A 120 -3.55 14.89 17.30
CA THR A 120 -3.17 13.57 16.78
C THR A 120 -3.70 12.43 17.64
N GLU A 121 -3.73 12.59 18.96
CA GLU A 121 -4.18 11.56 19.89
C GLU A 121 -5.60 11.10 19.58
N ARG A 122 -6.58 12.01 19.61
CA ARG A 122 -7.98 11.69 19.34
C ARG A 122 -8.19 11.15 17.93
N CYS A 123 -7.47 11.68 16.95
CA CYS A 123 -7.62 11.27 15.56
C CYS A 123 -7.00 9.89 15.25
N LEU A 124 -5.96 9.47 15.98
CA LEU A 124 -5.16 8.30 15.62
C LEU A 124 -5.27 7.15 16.62
N ILE A 125 -5.84 7.35 17.81
CA ILE A 125 -5.90 6.33 18.87
C ILE A 125 -6.48 4.99 18.41
N HIS A 126 -7.47 5.00 17.53
CA HIS A 126 -8.06 3.76 17.00
C HIS A 126 -7.13 3.02 16.02
N LEU A 127 -6.33 3.74 15.24
CA LEU A 127 -5.29 3.13 14.39
C LEU A 127 -4.18 2.53 15.26
N VAL A 128 -3.75 3.25 16.30
CA VAL A 128 -2.74 2.76 17.25
C VAL A 128 -3.21 1.48 17.95
N LYS A 129 -4.45 1.45 18.45
CA LYS A 129 -5.05 0.24 19.04
C LYS A 129 -5.04 -0.93 18.06
N GLU A 130 -5.34 -0.67 16.79
CA GLU A 130 -5.32 -1.73 15.77
C GLU A 130 -3.91 -2.23 15.45
N PHE A 131 -2.89 -1.35 15.43
CA PHE A 131 -1.50 -1.78 15.27
C PHE A 131 -1.04 -2.66 16.43
N ASN A 132 -1.40 -2.31 17.65
CA ASN A 132 -1.10 -3.11 18.83
C ASN A 132 -1.81 -4.47 18.76
N ARG A 133 -3.07 -4.49 18.33
CA ARG A 133 -3.81 -5.73 18.12
C ARG A 133 -3.12 -6.64 17.09
N LEU A 134 -2.70 -6.09 15.95
CA LEU A 134 -2.00 -6.83 14.89
C LEU A 134 -0.59 -7.31 15.30
N SER A 135 0.08 -6.57 16.17
CA SER A 135 1.39 -6.96 16.70
C SER A 135 1.26 -8.06 17.77
N CYS A 136 0.32 -7.93 18.71
CA CYS A 136 0.08 -8.91 19.77
C CYS A 136 -0.60 -10.20 19.27
N GLU A 137 -1.76 -10.07 18.64
CA GLU A 137 -2.65 -11.20 18.30
C GLU A 137 -2.35 -11.77 16.92
N GLY A 138 -1.87 -10.92 15.99
CA GLY A 138 -1.70 -11.29 14.59
C GLY A 138 -3.01 -11.58 13.85
N ILE A 139 -2.90 -12.33 12.77
CA ILE A 139 -4.01 -12.84 11.96
C ILE A 139 -3.74 -14.30 11.63
N ASP A 140 -4.75 -15.15 11.82
CA ASP A 140 -4.70 -16.56 11.43
C ASP A 140 -4.98 -16.75 9.94
N PHE A 141 -4.11 -17.51 9.28
CA PHE A 141 -4.23 -17.85 7.87
C PHE A 141 -4.20 -19.37 7.65
N ASN A 142 -4.96 -19.86 6.67
CA ASN A 142 -4.91 -21.25 6.24
C ASN A 142 -4.00 -21.39 5.02
N ILE A 143 -2.74 -21.80 5.24
CA ILE A 143 -1.74 -22.00 4.19
C ILE A 143 -1.45 -23.51 4.07
N ASN A 144 -1.80 -24.11 2.92
CA ASN A 144 -1.56 -25.54 2.65
C ASN A 144 -2.17 -26.45 3.75
N ASP A 145 -3.43 -26.18 4.11
CA ASP A 145 -4.18 -26.91 5.16
C ASP A 145 -3.57 -26.83 6.58
N SER A 146 -2.53 -25.99 6.76
CA SER A 146 -1.97 -25.64 8.06
C SER A 146 -2.47 -24.27 8.50
N LYS A 147 -2.87 -24.16 9.77
CA LYS A 147 -3.14 -22.87 10.40
C LYS A 147 -1.82 -22.20 10.75
N VAL A 148 -1.63 -20.98 10.27
CA VAL A 148 -0.42 -20.18 10.49
C VAL A 148 -0.87 -18.83 11.02
N ASN A 149 -0.47 -18.49 12.24
CA ASN A 149 -0.64 -17.14 12.78
C ASN A 149 0.49 -16.24 12.29
N VAL A 150 0.16 -15.07 11.76
CA VAL A 150 1.13 -14.08 11.29
C VAL A 150 0.88 -12.76 12.01
N LYS A 151 1.90 -12.28 12.72
CA LYS A 151 1.90 -10.99 13.41
C LYS A 151 2.39 -9.90 12.48
N PHE A 152 1.90 -8.67 12.66
CA PHE A 152 2.29 -7.52 11.86
C PHE A 152 2.82 -6.41 12.77
N GLN A 153 4.07 -6.02 12.56
CA GLN A 153 4.74 -5.00 13.34
C GLN A 153 5.00 -3.75 12.49
N LEU A 154 4.72 -2.59 13.07
CA LEU A 154 5.06 -1.31 12.43
C LEU A 154 6.59 -1.21 12.34
N GLY A 155 7.09 -1.13 11.11
CA GLY A 155 8.50 -0.93 10.80
C GLY A 155 8.89 0.55 10.89
N LEU A 156 8.22 1.39 10.09
CA LEU A 156 8.49 2.82 9.96
C LEU A 156 7.18 3.61 9.75
N LEU A 157 7.12 4.81 10.31
CA LEU A 157 6.19 5.86 9.91
C LEU A 157 6.86 6.74 8.85
N LEU A 158 6.25 6.82 7.68
CA LEU A 158 6.73 7.52 6.50
C LEU A 158 5.93 8.80 6.25
N GLY A 159 6.57 9.77 5.63
CA GLY A 159 5.98 11.04 5.24
C GLY A 159 7.09 12.03 4.88
N ASP A 160 6.69 13.18 4.38
CA ASP A 160 7.57 14.33 4.33
C ASP A 160 7.92 14.77 5.76
N ASN A 161 8.89 15.67 5.90
CA ASN A 161 9.30 16.05 7.25
C ASN A 161 8.16 16.77 8.00
N MET A 162 7.33 17.57 7.32
CA MET A 162 6.25 18.34 7.97
C MET A 162 5.12 17.43 8.47
N GLY A 163 4.70 16.45 7.66
CA GLY A 163 3.73 15.43 7.98
C GLY A 163 4.20 14.58 9.15
N ILE A 164 5.44 14.07 9.12
CA ILE A 164 6.00 13.29 10.23
C ILE A 164 6.03 14.10 11.52
N ASN A 165 6.55 15.34 11.47
CA ASN A 165 6.59 16.19 12.66
C ASN A 165 5.17 16.46 13.21
N THR A 166 4.17 16.58 12.34
CA THR A 166 2.77 16.72 12.76
C THR A 166 2.29 15.47 13.50
N TYR A 167 2.51 14.28 12.96
CA TYR A 167 2.07 13.02 13.56
C TYR A 167 2.85 12.66 14.85
N PHE A 168 4.09 13.13 14.97
CA PHE A 168 4.93 12.96 16.15
C PHE A 168 4.78 14.06 17.21
N ASN A 169 3.85 15.01 17.04
CA ASN A 169 3.70 16.17 17.92
C ASN A 169 5.03 16.94 18.11
N LEU A 170 5.80 17.09 17.04
CA LEU A 170 7.03 17.88 17.01
C LEU A 170 6.79 19.29 16.45
N ASN A 171 7.78 20.14 16.67
CA ASN A 171 7.84 21.49 16.10
C ASN A 171 8.10 21.47 14.59
N SER A 172 7.76 22.59 13.94
CA SER A 172 7.92 22.76 12.50
C SER A 172 9.40 22.90 12.10
N HIS A 173 9.67 22.73 10.80
CA HIS A 173 10.98 22.95 10.16
C HIS A 173 11.57 24.35 10.37
N SER A 174 10.74 25.31 10.73
CA SER A 174 11.11 26.70 10.97
C SER A 174 11.44 27.01 12.44
N SER A 175 11.25 26.07 13.35
CA SER A 175 11.52 26.27 14.78
C SER A 175 13.02 26.28 15.08
N ASN A 176 13.41 26.81 16.25
CA ASN A 176 14.80 26.78 16.68
C ASN A 176 15.30 25.34 16.90
N TYR A 177 14.42 24.41 17.27
CA TYR A 177 14.74 23.00 17.39
C TYR A 177 13.78 22.21 16.51
N PHE A 178 14.17 21.99 15.25
CA PHE A 178 13.30 21.37 14.26
C PHE A 178 13.63 19.89 13.98
N CYS A 179 14.86 19.47 14.28
CA CYS A 179 15.33 18.14 13.90
C CYS A 179 14.73 17.06 14.81
N ARG A 180 14.09 16.07 14.19
CA ARG A 180 13.53 14.91 14.90
C ARG A 180 14.59 13.92 15.41
N PHE A 181 15.83 14.03 14.94
CA PHE A 181 16.90 13.08 15.27
C PHE A 181 17.89 13.60 16.31
N CYS A 182 18.09 14.91 16.38
CA CYS A 182 19.05 15.53 17.29
C CYS A 182 18.49 16.78 17.96
N LYS A 183 19.21 17.26 18.96
CA LYS A 183 18.87 18.42 19.79
C LYS A 183 19.57 19.71 19.38
N LEU A 184 20.29 19.71 18.25
CA LEU A 184 20.96 20.91 17.77
C LEU A 184 19.94 21.99 17.43
N SER A 185 20.28 23.22 17.81
CA SER A 185 19.55 24.42 17.45
C SER A 185 19.70 24.76 15.97
N SER A 186 18.81 25.59 15.44
CA SER A 186 18.84 26.08 14.07
C SER A 186 20.16 26.79 13.75
N ARG A 187 20.77 27.45 14.73
CA ARG A 187 22.09 28.09 14.55
C ARG A 187 23.22 27.07 14.45
N GLU A 188 23.18 26.01 15.25
CA GLU A 188 24.22 24.95 15.20
C GLU A 188 24.11 24.10 13.93
N THR A 189 22.88 23.78 13.51
CA THR A 189 22.65 22.98 12.29
C THR A 189 23.10 23.69 11.01
N GLN A 190 23.12 25.02 10.98
CA GLN A 190 23.60 25.83 9.86
C GLN A 190 25.09 25.66 9.57
N CYS A 191 25.87 25.20 10.54
CA CYS A 191 27.31 24.97 10.43
C CYS A 191 27.70 23.49 10.59
N SER A 192 26.73 22.62 10.87
CA SER A 192 26.99 21.20 11.14
C SER A 192 27.17 20.41 9.85
N ILE A 193 28.40 19.97 9.61
CA ILE A 193 28.77 19.18 8.42
C ILE A 193 28.66 17.66 8.65
N ARG A 194 28.58 17.21 9.91
CA ARG A 194 28.53 15.80 10.31
C ARG A 194 27.51 15.60 11.42
N GLU A 195 26.96 14.39 11.51
CA GLU A 195 26.13 14.01 12.65
C GLU A 195 26.97 14.02 13.93
N ASP A 196 26.49 14.70 14.97
CA ASP A 196 27.08 14.65 16.31
C ASP A 196 26.35 13.60 17.16
N PRO A 197 27.01 12.47 17.50
CA PRO A 197 26.41 11.41 18.30
C PRO A 197 25.92 11.87 19.68
N ASN A 198 26.56 12.88 20.28
CA ASN A 198 26.19 13.37 21.62
C ASN A 198 24.91 14.23 21.60
N SER A 199 24.57 14.77 20.43
CA SER A 199 23.37 15.58 20.22
C SER A 199 22.12 14.75 19.92
N LEU A 200 22.25 13.43 19.73
CA LEU A 200 21.14 12.56 19.32
C LEU A 200 20.02 12.51 20.36
N ARG A 201 18.78 12.42 19.86
CA ARG A 201 17.60 12.24 20.71
C ARG A 201 17.53 10.81 21.23
N THR A 202 17.28 10.68 22.52
CA THR A 202 17.07 9.42 23.23
C THR A 202 15.63 9.41 23.74
N ILE A 203 15.12 8.23 24.10
CA ILE A 203 13.78 8.14 24.71
C ILE A 203 13.71 9.00 25.97
N GLU A 204 14.73 8.90 26.83
CA GLU A 204 14.83 9.67 28.08
C GLU A 204 14.77 11.18 27.84
N ASN A 205 15.60 11.71 26.94
CA ASN A 205 15.61 13.15 26.69
C ASN A 205 14.35 13.64 25.99
N TYR A 206 13.73 12.80 25.15
CA TYR A 206 12.44 13.11 24.53
C TYR A 206 11.33 13.21 25.57
N LEU A 207 11.28 12.31 26.56
CA LEU A 207 10.25 12.35 27.61
C LEU A 207 10.41 13.58 28.51
N ILE A 208 11.65 13.93 28.88
CA ILE A 208 11.93 15.17 29.64
C ILE A 208 11.46 16.39 28.85
N GLU A 209 11.77 16.45 27.55
CA GLU A 209 11.34 17.51 26.65
C GLU A 209 9.82 17.56 26.44
N ALA A 210 9.13 16.41 26.46
CA ALA A 210 7.67 16.35 26.34
C ALA A 210 6.95 16.90 27.58
N GLU A 211 7.59 16.83 28.76
CA GLU A 211 7.08 17.40 30.01
C GLU A 211 7.34 18.91 30.10
N ASP A 212 8.45 19.38 29.53
CA ASP A 212 8.78 20.80 29.42
C ASP A 212 7.94 21.45 28.30
N LYS A 213 6.78 22.00 28.68
CA LYS A 213 5.84 22.67 27.76
C LYS A 213 6.38 23.95 27.11
N ASN A 214 7.67 24.28 27.28
CA ASN A 214 8.30 25.44 26.68
C ASN A 214 8.77 25.15 25.24
N SER A 215 7.96 25.54 24.27
CA SER A 215 8.24 25.37 22.83
C SER A 215 9.46 26.16 22.30
N SER A 216 10.03 27.05 23.10
CA SER A 216 11.23 27.83 22.73
C SER A 216 12.54 27.07 22.99
N THR A 217 12.52 26.08 23.88
CA THR A 217 13.69 25.32 24.33
C THR A 217 13.70 23.86 23.87
N SER A 218 12.58 23.35 23.36
CA SER A 218 12.43 21.96 22.90
C SER A 218 11.88 21.84 21.48
N ALA A 219 12.19 20.74 20.79
CA ALA A 219 11.52 20.35 19.54
C ALA A 219 10.19 19.61 19.76
N VAL A 220 9.95 19.11 20.97
CA VAL A 220 8.80 18.28 21.32
C VAL A 220 7.69 19.18 21.85
N LYS A 221 6.48 19.05 21.31
CA LYS A 221 5.31 19.80 21.82
C LYS A 221 4.59 19.04 22.92
N ASP A 222 4.49 17.73 22.73
CA ASP A 222 3.81 16.80 23.62
C ASP A 222 4.25 15.37 23.28
N ASN A 223 3.98 14.43 24.19
CA ASN A 223 4.23 13.02 23.94
C ASN A 223 3.33 12.55 22.78
N SER A 224 3.91 11.88 21.78
CA SER A 224 3.16 11.39 20.63
C SER A 224 2.31 10.18 21.00
N VAL A 225 1.05 10.16 20.54
CA VAL A 225 0.20 8.97 20.60
C VAL A 225 0.85 7.75 19.90
N CYS A 226 1.75 8.00 18.94
CA CYS A 226 2.48 6.93 18.26
C CYS A 226 3.41 6.16 19.20
N ASN A 227 3.86 6.76 20.31
CA ASN A 227 4.68 6.07 21.32
C ASN A 227 3.88 5.01 22.11
N GLN A 228 2.55 4.98 21.98
CA GLN A 228 1.72 3.90 22.50
C GLN A 228 1.71 2.67 21.57
N ILE A 229 2.31 2.74 20.38
CA ILE A 229 2.45 1.60 19.47
C ILE A 229 3.53 0.67 20.01
N GLN A 230 3.21 -0.61 20.14
CA GLN A 230 4.13 -1.61 20.66
C GLN A 230 5.41 -1.70 19.82
N ASN A 231 6.56 -1.76 20.49
CA ASN A 231 7.89 -1.84 19.89
C ASN A 231 8.16 -0.69 18.90
N PHE A 232 7.64 0.50 19.19
CA PHE A 232 7.85 1.71 18.41
C PHE A 232 7.96 2.95 19.31
N HIS A 233 8.95 3.79 19.02
CA HIS A 233 9.08 5.11 19.63
C HIS A 233 9.49 6.13 18.56
N VAL A 234 9.03 7.38 18.65
CA VAL A 234 9.27 8.41 17.63
C VAL A 234 10.76 8.71 17.40
N THR A 235 11.58 8.65 18.45
CA THR A 235 13.04 8.84 18.36
C THR A 235 13.77 7.71 17.63
N GLU A 236 13.12 6.55 17.51
CA GLU A 236 13.67 5.36 16.86
C GLU A 236 13.11 5.17 15.44
N ASN A 237 12.26 6.08 14.96
CA ASN A 237 11.74 6.05 13.59
C ASN A 237 12.82 6.51 12.60
N MET A 238 13.69 5.59 12.19
CA MET A 238 14.82 5.82 11.29
C MET A 238 14.35 5.93 9.83
N HIS A 239 13.67 7.03 9.51
CA HIS A 239 13.13 7.33 8.18
C HIS A 239 13.59 8.71 7.69
N VAL A 240 14.02 8.78 6.43
CA VAL A 240 14.31 10.02 5.69
C VAL A 240 13.66 9.95 4.33
N ASP A 241 13.34 11.11 3.76
CA ASP A 241 12.62 11.18 2.50
C ASP A 241 13.53 11.68 1.38
N GLU A 242 14.09 10.75 0.60
CA GLU A 242 14.92 11.09 -0.57
C GLU A 242 14.25 12.06 -1.55
N MET A 243 12.91 12.02 -1.67
CA MET A 243 12.21 12.93 -2.56
C MET A 243 12.27 14.36 -2.02
N HIS A 244 11.80 14.57 -0.79
CA HIS A 244 11.69 15.92 -0.21
C HIS A 244 13.04 16.49 0.25
N ASP A 245 13.96 15.65 0.72
CA ASP A 245 15.25 16.08 1.25
C ASP A 245 16.29 16.31 0.14
N TRP A 246 16.30 15.47 -0.91
CA TRP A 246 17.31 15.49 -1.96
C TRP A 246 16.76 15.84 -3.35
N LEU A 247 15.75 15.12 -3.86
CA LEU A 247 15.30 15.27 -5.26
C LEU A 247 14.52 16.57 -5.52
N GLU A 248 13.81 17.06 -4.52
CA GLU A 248 13.15 18.37 -4.51
C GLU A 248 14.12 19.49 -4.06
N GLY A 249 15.38 19.14 -3.73
CA GLY A 249 16.45 20.09 -3.46
C GLY A 249 17.02 20.66 -4.76
N TYR A 250 17.20 21.98 -4.82
CA TYR A 250 17.74 22.66 -6.00
C TYR A 250 19.21 22.29 -6.24
N PHE A 251 19.51 21.71 -7.41
CA PHE A 251 20.87 21.66 -7.95
C PHE A 251 20.93 22.59 -9.18
N ASP A 252 21.91 23.49 -9.19
CA ASP A 252 22.28 24.23 -10.39
C ASP A 252 22.98 23.28 -11.40
N LEU A 253 22.62 23.42 -12.69
CA LEU A 253 23.15 22.66 -13.82
C LEU A 253 24.68 22.77 -13.94
N GLN A 254 25.24 23.93 -13.63
CA GLN A 254 26.67 24.19 -13.73
C GLN A 254 27.44 23.40 -12.66
N MET A 255 26.89 23.31 -11.45
CA MET A 255 27.45 22.51 -10.36
C MET A 255 27.46 21.00 -10.65
N LEU A 256 26.47 20.49 -11.40
CA LEU A 256 26.38 19.08 -11.80
C LEU A 256 27.41 18.71 -12.88
N ASN A 257 27.56 19.55 -13.91
CA ASN A 257 28.50 19.31 -15.01
C ASN A 257 29.97 19.35 -14.54
N ASN A 258 30.32 20.26 -13.63
CA ASN A 258 31.68 20.38 -13.10
C ASN A 258 32.13 19.14 -12.32
N ARG A 259 31.21 18.45 -11.62
CA ARG A 259 31.54 17.24 -10.84
C ARG A 259 31.71 15.98 -11.70
N ILE A 260 30.98 15.86 -12.80
CA ILE A 260 31.14 14.74 -13.75
C ILE A 260 32.50 14.78 -14.43
N ASN A 261 33.04 15.98 -14.68
CA ASN A 261 34.30 16.16 -15.39
C ASN A 261 35.55 16.03 -14.51
N THR A 262 35.44 16.20 -13.19
CA THR A 262 36.57 16.27 -12.26
C THR A 262 36.75 15.02 -11.40
N PHE A 263 35.86 14.03 -11.53
CA PHE A 263 35.93 12.80 -10.75
C PHE A 263 36.93 11.79 -11.36
N SER A 264 37.82 11.25 -10.55
CA SER A 264 38.83 10.28 -10.99
C SER A 264 38.24 8.87 -11.11
N TYR A 265 37.77 8.51 -12.31
CA TYR A 265 37.19 7.20 -12.60
C TYR A 265 38.26 6.09 -12.70
N GLY A 266 37.92 4.88 -12.23
CA GLY A 266 38.80 3.72 -12.33
C GLY A 266 38.93 3.17 -13.76
N SER A 267 39.99 2.40 -14.02
CA SER A 267 40.37 1.89 -15.36
C SER A 267 39.30 1.03 -16.06
N ARG A 268 38.37 0.42 -15.32
CA ARG A 268 37.22 -0.34 -15.87
C ARG A 268 35.99 0.52 -16.18
N GLU A 269 35.93 1.76 -15.68
CA GLU A 269 34.75 2.63 -15.74
C GLU A 269 34.91 3.82 -16.70
N ILE A 270 36.15 4.13 -17.11
CA ILE A 270 36.45 5.17 -18.11
C ILE A 270 35.67 4.97 -19.42
N GLY A 271 35.41 3.71 -19.82
CA GLY A 271 34.66 3.38 -21.04
C GLY A 271 33.14 3.63 -20.98
N ASN A 272 32.56 3.83 -19.79
CA ASN A 272 31.13 4.06 -19.57
C ASN A 272 30.81 5.49 -19.10
N ARG A 273 31.78 6.40 -19.20
CA ARG A 273 31.60 7.82 -18.89
C ARG A 273 30.58 8.45 -19.85
N SER A 274 29.70 9.31 -19.33
CA SER A 274 29.00 10.29 -20.19
C SER A 274 30.04 11.23 -20.75
N THR A 275 30.45 11.03 -22.00
CA THR A 275 31.52 11.81 -22.65
C THR A 275 31.08 13.22 -23.05
N HIS A 276 29.84 13.60 -22.78
CA HIS A 276 29.23 14.85 -23.25
C HIS A 276 28.64 15.63 -22.07
N GLU A 277 28.84 16.95 -22.07
CA GLU A 277 28.17 17.88 -21.15
C GLU A 277 26.66 17.69 -21.22
N ILE A 278 26.00 17.67 -20.05
CA ILE A 278 24.55 17.59 -19.97
C ILE A 278 24.01 18.97 -20.36
N THR A 279 23.77 19.16 -21.65
CA THR A 279 23.09 20.32 -22.22
C THR A 279 21.58 20.27 -21.97
N SER A 280 20.92 21.43 -22.04
CA SER A 280 19.46 21.58 -21.92
C SER A 280 18.64 20.68 -22.88
N ASN A 281 19.24 20.22 -23.97
CA ASN A 281 18.61 19.30 -24.93
C ASN A 281 18.52 17.84 -24.42
N HIS A 282 19.39 17.41 -23.51
CA HIS A 282 19.28 16.09 -22.86
C HIS A 282 18.14 16.03 -21.84
N LEU A 283 17.85 17.17 -21.19
CA LEU A 283 16.68 17.33 -20.32
C LEU A 283 15.38 17.29 -21.13
N ASN A 284 15.39 17.85 -22.34
CA ASN A 284 14.25 17.84 -23.26
C ASN A 284 13.95 16.45 -23.85
N SER A 285 14.94 15.56 -23.92
CA SER A 285 14.78 14.18 -24.42
C SER A 285 14.60 13.11 -23.33
N LYS A 286 14.63 13.49 -22.04
CA LYS A 286 14.39 12.63 -20.85
C LYS A 286 15.14 11.29 -20.84
N LYS A 287 16.37 11.22 -21.37
CA LYS A 287 17.19 10.00 -21.31
C LYS A 287 18.54 10.29 -20.65
N LEU A 288 18.67 9.86 -19.39
CA LEU A 288 19.93 9.77 -18.63
C LEU A 288 20.09 8.34 -18.12
N LYS A 289 21.27 7.73 -18.30
CA LYS A 289 21.51 6.31 -18.02
C LYS A 289 22.80 6.11 -17.20
N MET A 290 22.69 6.06 -15.86
CA MET A 290 23.70 5.53 -14.93
C MET A 290 23.00 4.93 -13.70
N THR A 291 23.62 3.94 -13.03
CA THR A 291 22.95 3.19 -11.95
C THR A 291 23.22 3.79 -10.56
N ALA A 292 22.14 4.01 -9.81
CA ALA A 292 22.14 4.60 -8.48
C ALA A 292 22.96 3.81 -7.41
N ARG A 293 23.33 2.57 -7.69
CA ARG A 293 23.95 1.64 -6.74
C ARG A 293 25.45 1.91 -6.51
N GLN A 294 26.15 2.47 -7.50
CA GLN A 294 27.59 2.74 -7.44
C GLN A 294 27.91 4.08 -6.74
N MET A 295 27.04 5.10 -6.87
CA MET A 295 27.17 6.38 -6.17
C MET A 295 26.97 6.29 -4.65
N TRP A 296 26.33 5.22 -4.19
CA TRP A 296 25.79 5.11 -2.84
C TRP A 296 26.73 4.36 -1.86
N CYS A 297 27.74 3.64 -2.37
CA CYS A 297 28.58 2.72 -1.59
C CYS A 297 29.95 3.28 -1.13
N PHE A 298 30.34 4.51 -1.51
CA PHE A 298 31.59 5.12 -1.02
C PHE A 298 31.30 6.19 0.03
N ASN A 299 31.66 5.87 1.29
CA ASN A 299 31.65 6.70 2.50
C ASN A 299 30.67 7.89 2.45
N LEU A 300 29.37 7.58 2.40
CA LEU A 300 28.28 8.57 2.26
C LEU A 300 28.38 9.69 3.30
N ALA A 301 28.83 9.38 4.52
CA ALA A 301 29.08 10.36 5.57
C ALA A 301 30.15 11.39 5.16
N GLU A 302 31.25 10.93 4.56
CA GLU A 302 32.33 11.80 4.09
C GLU A 302 31.93 12.61 2.86
N LEU A 303 31.13 12.03 1.95
CA LEU A 303 30.57 12.77 0.81
C LEU A 303 29.63 13.89 1.27
N ILE A 304 28.81 13.64 2.27
CA ILE A 304 27.89 14.64 2.84
C ILE A 304 28.68 15.71 3.59
N ALA A 305 29.70 15.34 4.37
CA ALA A 305 30.57 16.29 5.04
C ALA A 305 31.29 17.22 4.04
N ARG A 306 31.85 16.65 2.97
CA ARG A 306 32.49 17.41 1.89
C ARG A 306 31.49 18.28 1.13
N LEU A 307 30.28 17.78 0.86
CA LEU A 307 29.21 18.57 0.24
C LEU A 307 28.88 19.81 1.09
N ASN A 308 28.63 19.61 2.37
CA ASN A 308 28.25 20.68 3.30
C ASN A 308 29.41 21.68 3.48
N SER A 309 30.64 21.19 3.64
CA SER A 309 31.84 22.04 3.73
C SER A 309 32.04 22.88 2.47
N ASN A 310 31.90 22.28 1.29
CA ASN A 310 32.05 22.99 0.03
C ASN A 310 30.94 24.03 -0.18
N PHE A 311 29.71 23.74 0.25
CA PHE A 311 28.61 24.69 0.16
C PHE A 311 28.92 25.96 0.96
N ILE A 312 29.32 25.79 2.23
CA ILE A 312 29.69 26.91 3.11
C ILE A 312 30.85 27.70 2.50
N SER A 313 31.91 27.02 2.03
CA SER A 313 33.10 27.71 1.50
C SER A 313 32.84 28.44 0.18
N LEU A 314 32.05 27.86 -0.72
CA LEU A 314 31.82 28.40 -2.07
C LEU A 314 30.76 29.49 -2.09
N PHE A 315 29.67 29.31 -1.33
CA PHE A 315 28.54 30.23 -1.36
C PHE A 315 28.56 31.23 -0.20
N GLN A 316 29.41 31.02 0.81
CA GLN A 316 29.49 31.85 2.01
C GLN A 316 28.11 32.04 2.68
N ASP A 317 27.24 31.02 2.55
CA ASP A 317 25.88 30.98 3.10
C ASP A 317 25.73 29.80 4.07
N ASN A 318 24.73 29.92 4.93
CA ASN A 318 24.39 28.94 5.95
C ASN A 318 23.69 27.71 5.35
N LEU A 319 23.97 26.53 5.91
CA LEU A 319 23.30 25.30 5.53
C LEU A 319 21.80 25.40 5.84
N LYS A 320 20.97 25.09 4.84
CA LYS A 320 19.52 24.99 5.02
C LYS A 320 19.17 23.68 5.75
N PRO A 321 17.99 23.57 6.40
CA PRO A 321 17.56 22.37 7.14
C PRO A 321 17.70 21.03 6.39
N LYS A 322 17.49 21.03 5.06
CA LYS A 322 17.65 19.83 4.22
C LYS A 322 19.08 19.27 4.28
N PHE A 323 20.11 20.12 4.29
CA PHE A 323 21.52 19.69 4.43
C PHE A 323 21.81 19.06 5.79
N HIS A 324 21.14 19.53 6.84
CA HIS A 324 21.27 18.94 8.16
C HIS A 324 20.66 17.54 8.20
N TYR A 325 19.48 17.32 7.61
CA TYR A 325 18.89 15.97 7.52
C TYR A 325 19.80 14.98 6.79
N LEU A 326 20.54 15.43 5.75
CA LEU A 326 21.54 14.59 5.06
C LEU A 326 22.59 14.03 6.03
N THR A 327 23.01 14.77 7.05
CA THR A 327 24.00 14.29 8.02
C THR A 327 23.58 13.00 8.73
N HIS A 328 22.26 12.76 8.86
CA HIS A 328 21.69 11.58 9.50
C HIS A 328 21.52 10.36 8.55
N TYR A 329 21.58 10.56 7.23
CA TYR A 329 21.38 9.50 6.24
C TYR A 329 22.27 8.26 6.45
N PRO A 330 23.59 8.39 6.71
CA PRO A 330 24.47 7.24 6.89
C PRO A 330 23.99 6.30 8.01
N ARG A 331 23.65 6.87 9.17
CA ARG A 331 23.12 6.11 10.31
C ARG A 331 21.77 5.49 9.95
N ILE A 332 20.87 6.26 9.34
CA ILE A 332 19.53 5.78 8.99
C ILE A 332 19.58 4.64 7.98
N ILE A 333 20.49 4.68 7.01
CA ILE A 333 20.68 3.60 6.02
C ILE A 333 21.17 2.32 6.69
N LYS A 334 22.07 2.43 7.67
CA LYS A 334 22.52 1.28 8.45
C LYS A 334 21.36 0.65 9.22
N GLU A 335 20.49 1.48 9.79
CA GLU A 335 19.36 1.06 10.62
C GLU A 335 18.19 0.49 9.81
N SER A 336 17.79 1.17 8.73
CA SER A 336 16.56 0.90 7.96
C SER A 336 16.80 0.40 6.53
N GLY A 337 18.05 0.30 6.08
CA GLY A 337 18.37 -0.02 4.70
C GLY A 337 18.13 1.14 3.73
N PRO A 338 17.97 0.88 2.42
CA PRO A 338 17.93 1.94 1.40
C PRO A 338 16.65 2.79 1.38
N PRO A 339 16.73 4.15 1.36
CA PRO A 339 15.58 5.06 1.31
C PRO A 339 14.63 4.84 0.15
N ARG A 340 15.14 4.34 -0.97
CA ARG A 340 14.31 3.97 -2.12
C ARG A 340 13.15 3.03 -1.76
N PHE A 341 13.32 2.16 -0.76
CA PHE A 341 12.25 1.22 -0.33
C PHE A 341 11.18 1.86 0.55
N TYR A 342 11.42 3.05 1.06
CA TYR A 342 10.48 3.82 1.90
C TYR A 342 10.29 5.28 1.43
N SER A 343 10.59 5.54 0.15
CA SER A 343 10.40 6.83 -0.55
C SER A 343 8.92 7.25 -0.65
N SER A 344 8.65 8.55 -0.53
CA SER A 344 7.29 9.12 -0.57
C SER A 344 6.69 9.25 -1.98
N LEU A 345 7.51 9.19 -3.04
CA LEU A 345 7.12 9.48 -4.43
C LEU A 345 5.86 8.72 -4.91
N ARG A 346 5.72 7.46 -4.49
CA ARG A 346 4.60 6.61 -4.88
C ARG A 346 3.31 6.94 -4.11
N PHE A 347 3.42 7.50 -2.93
CA PHE A 347 2.29 7.98 -2.14
C PHE A 347 1.76 9.31 -2.68
N GLU A 348 2.63 10.19 -3.18
CA GLU A 348 2.22 11.37 -3.96
C GLU A 348 1.41 10.99 -5.19
N SER A 349 1.88 9.98 -5.93
CA SER A 349 1.13 9.42 -7.06
C SER A 349 -0.24 8.87 -6.62
N LYS A 350 -0.35 8.29 -5.41
CA LYS A 350 -1.62 7.81 -4.84
C LYS A 350 -2.57 8.97 -4.50
N HIS A 351 -2.04 10.08 -3.98
CA HIS A 351 -2.83 11.28 -3.70
C HIS A 351 -3.52 11.86 -4.94
N VAL A 352 -2.87 11.80 -6.11
CA VAL A 352 -3.45 12.26 -7.38
C VAL A 352 -4.79 11.56 -7.66
N PHE A 353 -4.88 10.23 -7.51
CA PHE A 353 -6.14 9.49 -7.71
C PHE A 353 -7.24 9.94 -6.76
N ASN A 354 -6.90 10.22 -5.51
CA ASN A 354 -7.88 10.71 -4.53
C ASN A 354 -8.33 12.13 -4.88
N LYS A 355 -7.41 13.02 -5.28
CA LYS A 355 -7.72 14.39 -5.73
C LYS A 355 -8.66 14.37 -6.93
N GLU A 356 -8.36 13.57 -7.96
CA GLU A 356 -9.20 13.42 -9.15
C GLU A 356 -10.60 12.93 -8.79
N TYR A 357 -10.71 11.91 -7.94
CA TYR A 357 -12.00 11.42 -7.49
C TYR A 357 -12.78 12.49 -6.72
N CYS A 358 -12.14 13.18 -5.76
CA CYS A 358 -12.75 14.28 -5.01
C CYS A 358 -13.22 15.43 -5.91
N ASN A 359 -12.49 15.72 -6.99
CA ASN A 359 -12.86 16.74 -7.96
C ASN A 359 -14.07 16.31 -8.82
N SER A 360 -14.15 15.01 -9.16
CA SER A 360 -15.19 14.46 -10.06
C SER A 360 -16.56 14.22 -9.42
N ILE A 361 -16.63 13.97 -8.11
CA ILE A 361 -17.93 13.71 -7.47
C ILE A 361 -18.74 15.01 -7.39
N THR A 362 -20.06 14.92 -7.21
CA THR A 362 -20.95 16.09 -7.04
C THR A 362 -21.36 16.29 -5.58
N SER A 363 -21.53 15.21 -4.80
CA SER A 363 -21.83 15.27 -3.37
C SER A 363 -20.59 15.60 -2.53
N ARG A 364 -20.66 16.65 -1.70
CA ARG A 364 -19.59 17.05 -0.74
C ARG A 364 -19.97 16.84 0.73
N LYS A 365 -21.13 16.23 1.03
CA LYS A 365 -21.64 16.07 2.41
C LYS A 365 -20.64 15.32 3.32
N ASN A 366 -20.12 14.19 2.84
CA ASN A 366 -19.07 13.44 3.55
C ASN A 366 -18.01 12.92 2.56
N ILE A 367 -17.04 13.78 2.23
CA ILE A 367 -15.96 13.47 1.27
C ILE A 367 -15.07 12.32 1.74
N LEU A 368 -14.82 12.22 3.05
CA LEU A 368 -13.96 11.18 3.64
C LEU A 368 -14.61 9.80 3.50
N LEU A 369 -15.92 9.71 3.76
CA LEU A 369 -16.68 8.48 3.56
C LEU A 369 -16.69 8.05 2.09
N SER A 370 -16.88 8.99 1.16
CA SER A 370 -16.81 8.70 -0.28
C SER A 370 -15.43 8.14 -0.68
N LEU A 371 -14.34 8.72 -0.18
CA LEU A 371 -12.98 8.23 -0.42
C LEU A 371 -12.76 6.82 0.16
N CYS A 372 -13.29 6.54 1.36
CA CYS A 372 -13.25 5.21 1.97
C CYS A 372 -13.96 4.17 1.10
N ILE A 373 -15.20 4.46 0.69
CA ILE A 373 -16.01 3.57 -0.16
C ILE A 373 -15.29 3.32 -1.49
N LYS A 374 -14.78 4.37 -2.14
CA LYS A 374 -14.04 4.24 -3.40
C LYS A 374 -12.78 3.39 -3.25
N SER A 375 -12.02 3.61 -2.18
CA SER A 375 -10.82 2.81 -1.86
C SER A 375 -11.17 1.33 -1.67
N GLN A 376 -12.24 1.04 -0.93
CA GLN A 376 -12.73 -0.32 -0.71
C GLN A 376 -13.19 -0.99 -2.01
N LEU A 377 -13.94 -0.29 -2.85
CA LEU A 377 -14.41 -0.81 -4.14
C LEU A 377 -13.26 -1.10 -5.10
N ASN A 378 -12.29 -0.18 -5.19
CA ASN A 378 -11.09 -0.38 -6.02
C ASN A 378 -10.28 -1.59 -5.52
N PHE A 379 -10.15 -1.76 -4.21
CA PHE A 379 -9.46 -2.90 -3.62
C PHE A 379 -10.20 -4.22 -3.87
N ALA A 380 -11.52 -4.26 -3.71
CA ALA A 380 -12.34 -5.43 -4.03
C ALA A 380 -12.27 -5.80 -5.52
N TYR A 381 -12.28 -4.80 -6.41
CA TYR A 381 -12.08 -4.99 -7.84
C TYR A 381 -10.70 -5.62 -8.11
N TYR A 382 -9.63 -5.06 -7.52
CA TYR A 382 -8.29 -5.61 -7.64
C TYR A 382 -8.25 -7.09 -7.21
N LEU A 383 -8.83 -7.45 -6.07
CA LEU A 383 -8.87 -8.85 -5.61
C LEU A 383 -9.67 -9.77 -6.54
N LYS A 384 -10.74 -9.27 -7.16
CA LYS A 384 -11.56 -10.04 -8.10
C LYS A 384 -10.82 -10.35 -9.41
N PHE A 385 -10.05 -9.39 -9.91
CA PHE A 385 -9.40 -9.47 -11.22
C PHE A 385 -7.88 -9.73 -11.16
N THR A 386 -7.29 -9.82 -9.96
CA THR A 386 -5.93 -10.34 -9.81
C THR A 386 -5.92 -11.77 -10.34
N PRO A 387 -5.00 -12.12 -11.27
CA PRO A 387 -4.88 -13.49 -11.75
C PRO A 387 -4.53 -14.36 -10.55
N LYS A 388 -5.54 -15.00 -9.98
CA LYS A 388 -5.34 -16.12 -9.07
C LYS A 388 -4.54 -17.11 -9.90
N LEU A 389 -3.38 -17.55 -9.39
CA LEU A 389 -2.69 -18.72 -9.93
C LEU A 389 -3.79 -19.73 -10.27
N LYS A 390 -3.92 -20.13 -11.54
CA LYS A 390 -4.99 -21.03 -12.01
C LYS A 390 -5.02 -22.21 -11.04
N LYS A 391 -5.96 -22.18 -10.09
CA LYS A 391 -6.06 -23.19 -9.04
C LYS A 391 -7.40 -23.84 -9.26
N ILE A 392 -7.33 -24.96 -9.96
CA ILE A 392 -8.42 -25.90 -10.04
C ILE A 392 -8.31 -26.78 -8.81
N SER A 393 -9.40 -26.88 -8.05
CA SER A 393 -9.47 -27.85 -6.96
C SER A 393 -10.85 -28.48 -6.92
N TRP A 394 -10.87 -29.78 -6.71
CA TRP A 394 -12.08 -30.59 -6.61
C TRP A 394 -11.79 -31.82 -5.73
N LYS A 395 -12.82 -32.40 -5.14
CA LYS A 395 -12.72 -33.59 -4.28
C LYS A 395 -13.06 -34.84 -5.10
N LYS A 396 -12.42 -35.98 -4.83
CA LYS A 396 -12.63 -37.24 -5.60
C LYS A 396 -14.11 -37.64 -5.71
N ASN A 397 -14.90 -37.40 -4.67
CA ASN A 397 -16.35 -37.67 -4.64
C ASN A 397 -17.19 -36.74 -5.53
N HIS A 398 -16.61 -35.69 -6.11
CA HIS A 398 -17.29 -34.82 -7.08
C HIS A 398 -17.22 -35.39 -8.49
N LYS A 399 -16.42 -36.44 -8.75
CA LYS A 399 -16.35 -37.08 -10.07
C LYS A 399 -17.66 -37.79 -10.38
N ILE A 400 -18.18 -37.56 -11.57
CA ILE A 400 -19.41 -38.17 -12.07
C ILE A 400 -19.14 -38.86 -13.40
N LYS A 401 -19.96 -39.86 -13.73
CA LYS A 401 -20.01 -40.42 -15.07
C LYS A 401 -20.72 -39.41 -15.97
N SER A 402 -20.14 -39.09 -17.12
CA SER A 402 -20.76 -38.15 -18.04
C SER A 402 -22.07 -38.70 -18.60
N ASN A 403 -23.03 -37.80 -18.83
CA ASN A 403 -24.25 -38.13 -19.57
C ASN A 403 -24.06 -37.98 -21.09
N TYR A 404 -22.91 -37.49 -21.56
CA TYR A 404 -22.64 -37.20 -22.97
C TYR A 404 -21.52 -38.11 -23.51
N LYS A 405 -21.87 -39.01 -24.42
CA LYS A 405 -20.95 -40.03 -25.00
C LYS A 405 -19.68 -39.45 -25.65
N ILE A 406 -19.74 -38.22 -26.18
CA ILE A 406 -18.62 -37.54 -26.86
C ILE A 406 -17.44 -37.26 -25.91
N LEU A 407 -17.66 -37.21 -24.60
CA LEU A 407 -16.63 -36.84 -23.63
C LEU A 407 -15.75 -38.02 -23.21
N ASP A 408 -16.21 -39.26 -23.40
CA ASP A 408 -15.46 -40.48 -23.07
C ASP A 408 -14.30 -40.73 -24.06
N GLU A 409 -14.39 -40.24 -25.30
CA GLU A 409 -13.37 -40.42 -26.35
C GLU A 409 -12.16 -39.47 -26.21
N GLN A 410 -12.29 -38.38 -25.44
CA GLN A 410 -11.25 -37.33 -25.32
C GLN A 410 -10.51 -37.31 -23.97
N SER A 411 -10.63 -38.37 -23.15
CA SER A 411 -10.00 -38.44 -21.81
C SER A 411 -10.35 -37.27 -20.88
N LEU A 412 -11.56 -36.72 -21.03
CA LEU A 412 -12.09 -35.61 -20.24
C LEU A 412 -12.71 -36.12 -18.93
N GLN A 413 -12.56 -35.36 -17.84
CA GLN A 413 -13.12 -35.73 -16.53
C GLN A 413 -14.33 -34.87 -16.17
N SER A 414 -15.46 -35.53 -15.93
CA SER A 414 -16.71 -34.87 -15.53
C SER A 414 -16.86 -34.75 -14.02
N LEU A 415 -17.28 -33.58 -13.57
CA LEU A 415 -17.43 -33.20 -12.17
C LEU A 415 -18.80 -32.58 -11.89
N LYS A 416 -19.27 -32.77 -10.65
CA LYS A 416 -20.45 -32.11 -10.08
C LYS A 416 -20.14 -30.72 -9.53
N ILE A 417 -18.95 -30.54 -8.96
CA ILE A 417 -18.51 -29.30 -8.31
C ILE A 417 -17.02 -29.11 -8.57
N VAL A 418 -16.64 -27.92 -9.05
CA VAL A 418 -15.24 -27.48 -9.15
C VAL A 418 -15.07 -26.13 -8.47
N ASN A 419 -13.95 -25.94 -7.79
CA ASN A 419 -13.49 -24.61 -7.41
C ASN A 419 -12.46 -24.15 -8.44
N PHE A 420 -12.86 -23.17 -9.25
CA PHE A 420 -12.05 -22.57 -10.29
C PHE A 420 -11.74 -21.12 -9.91
N ASN A 421 -10.45 -20.78 -9.77
CA ASN A 421 -10.01 -19.45 -9.36
C ASN A 421 -10.73 -18.95 -8.09
N GLY A 422 -10.90 -19.82 -7.09
CA GLY A 422 -11.52 -19.46 -5.81
C GLY A 422 -13.04 -19.27 -5.86
N THR A 423 -13.70 -19.56 -6.98
CA THR A 423 -15.15 -19.54 -7.12
C THR A 423 -15.65 -20.98 -7.26
N GLU A 424 -16.65 -21.35 -6.48
CA GLU A 424 -17.29 -22.67 -6.58
C GLU A 424 -18.36 -22.67 -7.68
N TYR A 425 -18.22 -23.58 -8.63
CA TYR A 425 -19.20 -23.87 -9.67
C TYR A 425 -19.79 -25.25 -9.40
N LYS A 426 -21.13 -25.35 -9.43
CA LYS A 426 -21.88 -26.57 -9.12
C LYS A 426 -22.98 -26.78 -10.15
N ILE A 427 -23.30 -28.04 -10.43
CA ILE A 427 -24.48 -28.41 -11.24
C ILE A 427 -25.75 -27.76 -10.66
N SER A 428 -26.62 -27.29 -11.55
CA SER A 428 -27.84 -26.50 -11.27
C SER A 428 -27.61 -25.06 -10.82
N ASN A 429 -26.37 -24.59 -10.70
CA ASN A 429 -26.13 -23.16 -10.56
C ASN A 429 -26.45 -22.45 -11.88
N TYR A 430 -26.95 -21.21 -11.78
CA TYR A 430 -27.13 -20.34 -12.94
C TYR A 430 -25.92 -19.43 -13.13
N ILE A 431 -25.45 -19.30 -14.37
CA ILE A 431 -24.29 -18.48 -14.75
C ILE A 431 -24.65 -17.58 -15.94
N PRO A 432 -24.38 -16.27 -15.87
CA PRO A 432 -24.49 -15.39 -17.04
C PRO A 432 -23.34 -15.65 -18.01
N GLY A 433 -23.60 -15.62 -19.31
CA GLY A 433 -22.58 -15.69 -20.36
C GLY A 433 -22.88 -14.72 -21.50
N ALA A 434 -21.84 -14.18 -22.13
CA ALA A 434 -21.99 -13.34 -23.32
C ALA A 434 -21.97 -14.21 -24.59
N GLN A 435 -22.91 -14.00 -25.50
CA GLN A 435 -22.83 -14.50 -26.88
C GLN A 435 -22.56 -13.33 -27.85
N LYS A 436 -22.18 -13.65 -29.10
CA LYS A 436 -21.93 -12.65 -30.17
C LYS A 436 -23.07 -11.61 -30.22
N ASN A 437 -22.72 -10.34 -30.40
CA ASN A 437 -23.60 -9.14 -30.45
C ASN A 437 -24.03 -8.53 -29.09
N ASN A 438 -23.17 -8.53 -28.06
CA ASN A 438 -23.41 -7.85 -26.76
C ASN A 438 -24.66 -8.32 -25.97
N ASN A 439 -25.31 -9.41 -26.39
CA ASN A 439 -26.43 -9.98 -25.64
C ASN A 439 -25.90 -10.89 -24.52
N GLN A 440 -26.35 -10.65 -23.29
CA GLN A 440 -26.12 -11.55 -22.16
C GLN A 440 -27.26 -12.56 -22.04
N PHE A 441 -26.90 -13.82 -21.82
CA PHE A 441 -27.84 -14.91 -21.61
C PHE A 441 -27.57 -15.59 -20.28
N LEU A 442 -28.62 -16.17 -19.71
CA LEU A 442 -28.53 -17.02 -18.53
C LEU A 442 -28.39 -18.48 -18.95
N PHE A 443 -27.46 -19.17 -18.31
CA PHE A 443 -27.25 -20.60 -18.51
C PHE A 443 -27.36 -21.35 -17.18
N GLU A 444 -27.89 -22.57 -17.20
CA GLU A 444 -27.91 -23.49 -16.06
C GLU A 444 -26.84 -24.57 -16.26
N ILE A 445 -25.93 -24.71 -15.31
CA ILE A 445 -24.85 -25.71 -15.38
C ILE A 445 -25.46 -27.12 -15.30
N LYS A 446 -25.22 -27.95 -16.33
CA LYS A 446 -25.60 -29.36 -16.32
C LYS A 446 -24.43 -30.27 -16.02
N GLU A 447 -23.25 -29.93 -16.50
CA GLU A 447 -22.05 -30.73 -16.26
C GLU A 447 -20.79 -29.85 -16.34
N ILE A 448 -19.78 -30.16 -15.53
CA ILE A 448 -18.50 -29.45 -15.52
C ILE A 448 -17.43 -30.43 -15.96
N VAL A 449 -16.61 -30.04 -16.93
CA VAL A 449 -15.64 -30.93 -17.58
C VAL A 449 -14.24 -30.35 -17.43
N ILE A 450 -13.26 -31.18 -17.07
CA ILE A 450 -11.85 -30.80 -16.95
C ILE A 450 -11.03 -31.58 -17.97
N SER A 451 -10.16 -30.89 -18.72
CA SER A 451 -9.18 -31.51 -19.61
C SER A 451 -7.89 -31.92 -18.90
N SER A 452 -7.12 -32.79 -19.53
CA SER A 452 -5.77 -33.18 -19.09
C SER A 452 -4.81 -31.99 -18.93
N GLU A 453 -5.03 -30.92 -19.70
CA GLU A 453 -4.27 -29.66 -19.65
C GLU A 453 -4.79 -28.64 -18.62
N GLU A 454 -5.60 -29.07 -17.64
CA GLU A 454 -6.18 -28.17 -16.62
C GLU A 454 -7.05 -27.04 -17.20
N ASN A 455 -7.75 -27.27 -18.32
CA ASN A 455 -8.78 -26.36 -18.80
C ASN A 455 -10.16 -26.81 -18.30
N VAL A 456 -10.95 -25.87 -17.80
CA VAL A 456 -12.33 -26.13 -17.33
C VAL A 456 -13.33 -25.68 -18.37
N TYR A 457 -14.22 -26.59 -18.73
CA TYR A 457 -15.34 -26.37 -19.63
C TYR A 457 -16.65 -26.61 -18.88
N ILE A 458 -17.69 -25.92 -19.32
CA ILE A 458 -19.04 -26.05 -18.77
C ILE A 458 -19.97 -26.49 -19.90
N ILE A 459 -20.74 -27.54 -19.61
CA ILE A 459 -21.95 -27.88 -20.35
C ILE A 459 -23.12 -27.25 -19.62
N ALA A 460 -23.82 -26.35 -20.30
CA ALA A 460 -24.93 -25.63 -19.71
C ALA A 460 -26.10 -25.49 -20.68
N ASN A 461 -27.30 -25.44 -20.13
CA ASN A 461 -28.51 -25.17 -20.90
C ASN A 461 -28.79 -23.67 -20.90
N LYS A 462 -28.93 -23.07 -22.07
CA LYS A 462 -29.38 -21.70 -22.26
C LYS A 462 -30.84 -21.60 -21.81
N ILE A 463 -31.08 -20.73 -20.83
CA ILE A 463 -32.41 -20.52 -20.23
C ILE A 463 -33.12 -19.35 -20.90
N GLY A 464 -32.42 -18.23 -21.08
CA GLY A 464 -33.06 -17.02 -21.58
C GLY A 464 -32.13 -15.83 -21.73
N LYS A 465 -32.62 -14.80 -22.41
CA LYS A 465 -31.93 -13.52 -22.59
C LYS A 465 -32.12 -12.65 -21.36
N LEU A 466 -31.05 -12.01 -20.90
CA LEU A 466 -31.10 -11.01 -19.84
C LEU A 466 -31.49 -9.65 -20.41
N VAL A 467 -32.60 -9.09 -19.92
CA VAL A 467 -33.08 -7.75 -20.29
C VAL A 467 -33.19 -6.91 -19.02
N LEU A 468 -32.62 -5.71 -19.05
CA LEU A 468 -32.68 -4.78 -17.93
C LEU A 468 -34.12 -4.28 -17.76
N ASP A 469 -34.69 -4.53 -16.58
CA ASP A 469 -35.93 -3.94 -16.12
C ASP A 469 -35.60 -2.66 -15.34
N SER A 470 -35.92 -1.50 -15.93
CA SER A 470 -35.61 -0.19 -15.36
C SER A 470 -36.45 0.14 -14.12
N GLN A 471 -37.61 -0.49 -13.94
CA GLN A 471 -38.49 -0.26 -12.79
C GLN A 471 -37.91 -0.88 -11.53
N TYR A 472 -37.37 -2.09 -11.63
CA TYR A 472 -36.79 -2.82 -10.49
C TYR A 472 -35.26 -2.79 -10.45
N ASN A 473 -34.63 -2.16 -11.45
CA ASN A 473 -33.18 -2.08 -11.62
C ASN A 473 -32.51 -3.47 -11.52
N CYS A 474 -33.16 -4.48 -12.11
CA CYS A 474 -32.74 -5.87 -12.13
C CYS A 474 -32.81 -6.41 -13.58
N HIS A 475 -32.36 -7.64 -13.82
CA HIS A 475 -32.51 -8.26 -15.14
C HIS A 475 -33.64 -9.28 -15.11
N GLN A 476 -34.63 -9.10 -15.98
CA GLN A 476 -35.62 -10.14 -16.28
C GLN A 476 -35.00 -11.14 -17.25
N VAL A 477 -35.27 -12.42 -17.02
CA VAL A 477 -34.91 -13.50 -17.94
C VAL A 477 -36.07 -13.72 -18.90
N LEU A 478 -35.88 -13.35 -20.17
CA LEU A 478 -36.81 -13.70 -21.24
C LEU A 478 -36.47 -15.09 -21.74
N GLU A 479 -37.34 -16.07 -21.49
CA GLU A 479 -37.12 -17.46 -21.87
C GLU A 479 -36.86 -17.59 -23.38
N THR A 480 -35.87 -18.43 -23.72
CA THR A 480 -35.52 -18.77 -25.09
C THR A 480 -35.52 -20.29 -25.26
N PRO A 481 -35.64 -20.83 -26.48
CA PRO A 481 -35.53 -22.26 -26.71
C PRO A 481 -34.28 -22.85 -26.04
N THR A 482 -34.47 -23.97 -25.34
CA THR A 482 -33.41 -24.60 -24.55
C THR A 482 -32.31 -25.11 -25.49
N GLU A 483 -31.15 -24.48 -25.44
CA GLU A 483 -29.97 -24.84 -26.24
C GLU A 483 -28.86 -25.32 -25.30
N THR A 484 -28.31 -26.51 -25.52
CA THR A 484 -27.17 -27.00 -24.73
C THR A 484 -25.88 -26.49 -25.35
N VAL A 485 -25.05 -25.80 -24.58
CA VAL A 485 -23.77 -25.25 -25.01
C VAL A 485 -22.61 -25.91 -24.28
N PHE A 486 -21.50 -26.12 -24.99
CA PHE A 486 -20.22 -26.54 -24.43
C PHE A 486 -19.21 -25.40 -24.63
N MET A 487 -18.81 -24.74 -23.55
CA MET A 487 -17.92 -23.58 -23.64
C MET A 487 -16.88 -23.57 -22.52
N ASN A 488 -15.75 -22.92 -22.77
CA ASN A 488 -14.74 -22.70 -21.74
C ASN A 488 -15.32 -21.85 -20.58
N ILE A 489 -14.97 -22.18 -19.33
CA ILE A 489 -15.49 -21.48 -18.14
C ILE A 489 -15.27 -19.97 -18.18
N ASN A 490 -14.21 -19.51 -18.87
CA ASN A 490 -13.87 -18.09 -19.00
C ASN A 490 -14.86 -17.30 -19.86
N ASN A 491 -15.74 -17.97 -20.63
CA ASN A 491 -16.81 -17.33 -21.38
C ASN A 491 -18.04 -17.00 -20.51
N PHE A 492 -18.02 -17.43 -19.25
CA PHE A 492 -19.10 -17.21 -18.29
C PHE A 492 -18.67 -16.29 -17.15
N SER A 493 -19.66 -15.64 -16.56
CA SER A 493 -19.55 -14.86 -15.33
C SER A 493 -19.68 -15.75 -14.09
N LEU A 494 -19.68 -15.14 -12.91
CA LEU A 494 -19.85 -15.85 -11.64
C LEU A 494 -21.25 -16.48 -11.54
N PRO A 495 -21.39 -17.60 -10.81
CA PRO A 495 -22.68 -18.13 -10.42
C PRO A 495 -23.54 -17.10 -9.70
N ILE A 496 -24.84 -17.11 -9.99
CA ILE A 496 -25.82 -16.19 -9.43
C ILE A 496 -27.07 -16.93 -8.98
N ASP A 497 -27.76 -16.34 -7.99
CA ASP A 497 -29.08 -16.76 -7.58
C ASP A 497 -30.14 -16.18 -8.54
N THR A 498 -31.19 -16.96 -8.81
CA THR A 498 -32.37 -16.52 -9.54
C THR A 498 -33.58 -16.50 -8.62
N HIS A 499 -34.51 -15.59 -8.89
CA HIS A 499 -35.73 -15.40 -8.10
C HIS A 499 -36.94 -15.45 -9.01
N LYS A 500 -37.97 -16.23 -8.66
CA LYS A 500 -39.24 -16.24 -9.41
C LYS A 500 -40.21 -15.25 -8.80
N VAL A 501 -40.74 -14.34 -9.63
CA VAL A 501 -41.78 -13.38 -9.27
C VAL A 501 -42.86 -13.43 -10.36
N ASN A 502 -44.11 -13.71 -9.98
CA ASN A 502 -45.26 -13.76 -10.89
C ASN A 502 -44.98 -14.54 -12.20
N CYS A 503 -44.49 -15.77 -12.07
CA CYS A 503 -44.13 -16.68 -13.17
C CYS A 503 -42.93 -16.25 -14.05
N SER A 504 -42.34 -15.08 -13.82
CA SER A 504 -41.10 -14.65 -14.50
C SER A 504 -39.88 -14.87 -13.62
N THR A 505 -38.76 -15.25 -14.24
CA THR A 505 -37.48 -15.41 -13.55
C THR A 505 -36.72 -14.08 -13.60
N TYR A 506 -36.32 -13.57 -12.45
CA TYR A 506 -35.54 -12.34 -12.29
C TYR A 506 -34.19 -12.65 -11.68
N ILE A 507 -33.20 -11.89 -12.16
CA ILE A 507 -31.87 -11.78 -11.58
C ILE A 507 -31.79 -10.41 -10.97
N PHE A 508 -31.94 -10.38 -9.66
CA PHE A 508 -31.50 -9.25 -8.89
C PHE A 508 -29.97 -9.31 -8.90
N HIS A 509 -29.34 -8.51 -9.76
CA HIS A 509 -28.01 -8.04 -9.45
C HIS A 509 -28.17 -7.27 -8.15
N LEU A 510 -28.00 -7.98 -7.03
CA LEU A 510 -27.71 -7.35 -5.77
C LEU A 510 -26.78 -6.19 -6.11
N LYS A 511 -27.25 -4.96 -5.89
CA LYS A 511 -26.33 -3.90 -5.51
C LYS A 511 -25.40 -4.58 -4.49
N PRO A 512 -24.08 -4.51 -4.69
CA PRO A 512 -23.16 -5.21 -3.82
C PRO A 512 -23.54 -4.89 -2.38
N MET A 513 -23.75 -5.93 -1.55
CA MET A 513 -23.85 -5.89 -0.08
C MET A 513 -25.20 -6.10 0.64
N GLU A 514 -26.14 -6.94 0.16
CA GLU A 514 -27.21 -7.43 1.06
C GLU A 514 -27.06 -8.90 1.50
N LYS A 515 -26.55 -9.80 0.66
CA LYS A 515 -26.28 -11.21 1.04
C LYS A 515 -24.84 -11.49 1.52
N LEU A 516 -23.92 -10.54 1.36
CA LEU A 516 -22.81 -10.37 2.30
C LEU A 516 -23.42 -9.57 3.44
N ASN A 517 -24.24 -10.23 4.28
CA ASN A 517 -24.88 -9.72 5.51
C ASN A 517 -24.94 -8.17 5.60
N PHE A 518 -26.10 -7.55 5.75
CA PHE A 518 -26.11 -6.14 6.19
C PHE A 518 -25.39 -5.93 7.55
N ASN A 519 -25.17 -7.01 8.32
CA ASN A 519 -24.22 -7.08 9.44
C ASN A 519 -22.74 -7.00 9.05
N ILE A 520 -22.39 -7.42 7.85
CA ILE A 520 -21.09 -7.39 7.22
C ILE A 520 -20.83 -5.96 6.73
N GLN A 521 -21.72 -5.28 5.98
CA GLN A 521 -21.60 -3.85 5.57
C GLN A 521 -21.45 -2.86 6.73
N LYS A 522 -22.30 -2.97 7.77
CA LYS A 522 -22.13 -2.24 9.04
C LYS A 522 -20.85 -2.60 9.82
N LYS A 523 -20.19 -3.72 9.48
CA LYS A 523 -18.87 -4.11 10.00
C LYS A 523 -17.68 -3.76 9.08
N TRP A 524 -17.86 -3.30 7.82
CA TRP A 524 -16.72 -2.90 6.93
C TRP A 524 -16.48 -1.40 6.90
N ILE A 525 -17.48 -0.63 7.27
CA ILE A 525 -17.31 0.77 7.63
C ILE A 525 -17.68 0.76 9.10
N GLN A 526 -16.70 0.77 9.99
CA GLN A 526 -16.93 1.36 11.30
C GLN A 526 -16.76 2.86 11.07
N PRO A 527 -17.84 3.67 11.10
CA PRO A 527 -17.65 5.01 11.60
C PRO A 527 -17.03 4.83 12.98
N LEU A 528 -15.93 5.51 13.26
CA LEU A 528 -15.38 5.56 14.60
C LEU A 528 -16.39 6.34 15.45
N TYR A 529 -17.43 5.65 15.89
CA TYR A 529 -18.44 6.16 16.80
C TYR A 529 -17.93 5.93 18.21
N THR A 530 -17.31 6.96 18.77
CA THR A 530 -17.47 7.40 20.17
C THR A 530 -16.62 8.65 20.38
N LEU A 531 -17.34 9.78 20.57
CA LEU A 531 -16.97 11.08 21.17
C LEU A 531 -15.59 11.70 20.86
#